data_AF-A0A1A9DG75-F1
#
_entry.id   AF-A0A1A9DG75-F1
#
_cell.length_a   1.000
_cell.length_b   1.000
_cell.length_c   1.000
_cell.angle_alpha   90.00
_cell.angle_beta   90.00
_cell.angle_gamma   90.00
#
_symmetry.space_group_name_H-M   'P 1'
#
loop_
_entity.id
_entity.type
_entity.pdbx_description
1 polymer ?
#
loop_
_entity_poly.entity_id
_entity_poly.type
_entity_poly.pdbx_seq_one_letter_code
_entity_poly.pdbx_strand_id
1 'polypeptide(L)'
;MAEQEPKDPDDAATRSTGSLRGLSDELTARVPELLEATTRSVGTGLELRSTLDRVCGTAAELTHARYAAVGVLDESGEGLSDFVTHGVPEEVAHAVGRRPDGRTGLLGALIREPGPVNLADLTADPRFAGFPAAHPLMRTFLGVPVHVQGELFGNLYVAEKDGEEPFDETDLHLLQVLATEAGIAVAHARAYEAARQRERWIDGSVAVTTALLSGGDADEALTVVAEQARRLADSAAAVVLLPAEQGGLEVVAVADGDRGAALGRIVPHRSPVVAALLRGEAVFMDDATTDSRTITRLADGFGPHMLLPLSIGGRVLGALAIPRARGSRPYSEAERLLATQFAAQAALALMMAEAQRDRERLAVYEDRDRIARDLHDLVIQRLFTTGMMLEQAQQRSAVPEVRAGVGRAVDELDVTIQEIRTAVFALQQEHAETPGGLRARVLREIGMAAVPLGFRPSHRFLGPVDSLVGELAGKNLIAALREALSNAFRHAGASRVDVSVDATATLPDGREAVRLSVADDGVGIPEGGRRSGLRNLARRAESLGGASWFGPGTGKDGGGTTVYWQVPL
;
A
#
# COMPACT_ATOMS: atom_id res chain seq x y z
N MET A 1 81.93 27.98 52.25
CA MET A 1 81.80 26.91 51.25
C MET A 1 80.51 27.16 50.50
N ALA A 2 80.60 27.07 49.18
CA ALA A 2 79.76 27.76 48.21
C ALA A 2 78.27 27.40 48.23
N GLU A 3 77.45 28.43 48.05
CA GLU A 3 76.10 28.39 47.49
C GLU A 3 76.13 27.79 46.07
N GLN A 4 75.14 26.96 45.74
CA GLN A 4 74.92 26.46 44.40
C GLN A 4 73.42 26.46 44.09
N GLU A 5 73.02 27.40 43.24
CA GLU A 5 71.93 27.32 42.25
C GLU A 5 72.26 28.32 41.12
N PRO A 6 71.73 28.20 39.88
CA PRO A 6 70.62 27.35 39.46
C PRO A 6 70.92 26.41 38.27
N LYS A 7 70.04 25.43 38.08
CA LYS A 7 69.97 24.53 36.92
C LYS A 7 69.39 25.29 35.72
N ASP A 8 70.01 25.14 34.56
CA ASP A 8 69.82 25.91 33.33
C ASP A 8 68.35 25.86 32.80
N PRO A 9 67.65 26.99 32.62
CA PRO A 9 66.26 27.02 32.13
C PRO A 9 66.11 26.66 30.65
N ASP A 10 67.19 26.70 29.86
CA ASP A 10 67.17 26.40 28.42
C ASP A 10 67.06 24.88 28.12
N ASP A 11 67.46 24.04 29.08
CA ASP A 11 67.45 22.58 28.95
C ASP A 11 66.05 21.97 29.24
N ALA A 12 65.18 22.71 29.93
CA ALA A 12 63.78 22.33 30.14
C ALA A 12 62.90 22.70 28.93
N ALA A 13 63.11 23.89 28.35
CA ALA A 13 62.39 24.35 27.15
C ALA A 13 62.73 23.51 25.90
N THR A 14 63.98 23.06 25.79
CA THR A 14 64.43 22.18 24.69
C THR A 14 63.90 20.75 24.81
N ARG A 15 63.69 20.26 26.06
CA ARG A 15 63.03 18.97 26.31
C ARG A 15 61.52 19.00 26.08
N SER A 16 60.82 20.08 26.47
CA SER A 16 59.39 20.26 26.15
C SER A 16 59.14 20.39 24.64
N THR A 17 59.98 21.13 23.92
CA THR A 17 59.82 21.32 22.46
C THR A 17 60.17 20.05 21.65
N GLY A 18 61.12 19.25 22.12
CA GLY A 18 61.44 17.93 21.58
C GLY A 18 60.33 16.89 21.82
N SER A 19 59.74 16.90 23.02
CA SER A 19 58.59 16.05 23.37
C SER A 19 57.34 16.41 22.54
N LEU A 20 57.03 17.70 22.38
CA LEU A 20 55.93 18.19 21.54
C LEU A 20 56.10 17.82 20.04
N ARG A 21 57.34 17.79 19.51
CA ARG A 21 57.61 17.34 18.14
C ARG A 21 57.44 15.82 17.97
N GLY A 22 57.94 15.02 18.90
CA GLY A 22 57.74 13.56 18.89
C GLY A 22 56.27 13.17 19.01
N LEU A 23 55.51 13.88 19.86
CA LEU A 23 54.07 13.71 20.02
C LEU A 23 53.30 14.17 18.77
N SER A 24 53.73 15.25 18.12
CA SER A 24 53.16 15.70 16.84
C SER A 24 53.35 14.65 15.76
N ASP A 25 54.52 14.01 15.65
CA ASP A 25 54.77 12.97 14.66
C ASP A 25 53.95 11.69 14.96
N GLU A 26 53.75 11.36 16.23
CA GLU A 26 52.97 10.20 16.66
C GLU A 26 51.46 10.38 16.45
N LEU A 27 50.94 11.58 16.76
CA LEU A 27 49.58 12.01 16.43
C LEU A 27 49.36 12.09 14.91
N THR A 28 50.33 12.63 14.16
CA THR A 28 50.24 12.72 12.69
C THR A 28 50.26 11.35 12.01
N ALA A 29 50.85 10.33 12.65
CA ALA A 29 50.82 8.94 12.17
C ALA A 29 49.52 8.20 12.52
N ARG A 30 48.95 8.42 13.72
CA ARG A 30 47.75 7.69 14.21
C ARG A 30 46.42 8.30 13.77
N VAL A 31 46.34 9.61 13.54
CA VAL A 31 45.11 10.28 13.06
C VAL A 31 44.68 9.75 11.67
N PRO A 32 45.59 9.57 10.69
CA PRO A 32 45.26 8.91 9.43
C PRO A 32 44.84 7.44 9.60
N GLU A 33 45.40 6.69 10.54
CA GLU A 33 45.00 5.30 10.80
C GLU A 33 43.58 5.21 11.36
N LEU A 34 43.18 6.13 12.25
CA LEU A 34 41.80 6.23 12.73
C LEU A 34 40.84 6.54 11.58
N LEU A 35 41.18 7.51 10.72
CA LEU A 35 40.40 7.90 9.54
C LEU A 35 40.31 6.78 8.48
N GLU A 36 41.42 6.12 8.17
CA GLU A 36 41.46 5.00 7.23
C GLU A 36 40.73 3.78 7.77
N ALA A 37 40.81 3.50 9.08
CA ALA A 37 40.11 2.38 9.69
C ALA A 37 38.59 2.62 9.80
N THR A 38 38.13 3.88 9.92
CA THR A 38 36.70 4.21 9.70
C THR A 38 36.29 4.04 8.23
N THR A 39 37.19 4.30 7.27
CA THR A 39 36.89 4.17 5.84
C THR A 39 36.88 2.70 5.38
N ARG A 40 37.66 1.81 6.02
CA ARG A 40 37.82 0.40 5.61
C ARG A 40 36.79 -0.57 6.21
N SER A 41 36.06 -0.20 7.26
CA SER A 41 35.09 -1.06 7.95
C SER A 41 33.64 -0.78 7.55
N VAL A 42 33.34 -0.88 6.25
CA VAL A 42 32.00 -0.62 5.71
C VAL A 42 31.04 -1.76 6.05
N GLY A 43 30.08 -1.51 6.96
CA GLY A 43 28.90 -2.37 7.13
C GLY A 43 28.36 -2.49 8.56
N THR A 44 27.15 -1.93 8.77
CA THR A 44 26.25 -2.03 9.94
C THR A 44 26.54 -1.06 11.10
N GLY A 45 25.50 -0.62 11.84
CA GLY A 45 25.53 0.38 12.93
C GLY A 45 26.42 0.07 14.15
N LEU A 46 27.34 -0.88 14.01
CA LEU A 46 28.52 -1.13 14.85
C LEU A 46 29.60 -0.05 14.70
N GLU A 47 29.49 0.86 13.71
CA GLU A 47 30.49 1.90 13.42
C GLU A 47 30.67 2.91 14.57
N LEU A 48 29.59 3.47 15.15
CA LEU A 48 29.74 4.47 16.21
C LEU A 48 30.35 3.85 17.48
N ARG A 49 29.82 2.73 17.95
CA ARG A 49 30.31 2.08 19.18
C ARG A 49 31.74 1.57 19.03
N SER A 50 32.10 1.00 17.88
CA SER A 50 33.48 0.58 17.63
C SER A 50 34.43 1.76 17.48
N THR A 51 33.96 2.90 16.97
CA THR A 51 34.73 4.15 16.96
C THR A 51 34.98 4.64 18.38
N LEU A 52 33.95 4.69 19.23
CA LEU A 52 34.09 5.10 20.64
C LEU A 52 34.99 4.14 21.44
N ASP A 53 34.90 2.84 21.19
CA ASP A 53 35.76 1.82 21.81
C ASP A 53 37.23 2.03 21.47
N ARG A 54 37.53 2.30 20.18
CA ARG A 54 38.89 2.64 19.73
C ARG A 54 39.38 3.95 20.35
N VAL A 55 38.55 4.99 20.39
CA VAL A 55 38.89 6.26 21.04
C VAL A 55 39.24 6.03 22.52
N CYS A 56 38.50 5.20 23.24
CA CYS A 56 38.82 4.85 24.63
C CYS A 56 40.17 4.12 24.73
N GLY A 57 40.41 3.11 23.88
CA GLY A 57 41.69 2.38 23.87
C GLY A 57 42.88 3.28 23.58
N THR A 58 42.79 4.11 22.54
CA THR A 58 43.85 5.07 22.19
C THR A 58 44.07 6.12 23.28
N ALA A 59 43.00 6.59 23.94
CA ALA A 59 43.12 7.50 25.08
C ALA A 59 43.85 6.87 26.27
N ALA A 60 43.53 5.62 26.61
CA ALA A 60 44.22 4.87 27.65
C ALA A 60 45.72 4.70 27.32
N GLU A 61 46.03 4.27 26.10
CA GLU A 61 47.41 4.03 25.67
C GLU A 61 48.27 5.31 25.65
N LEU A 62 47.76 6.41 25.06
CA LEU A 62 48.52 7.66 24.90
C LEU A 62 48.73 8.43 26.21
N THR A 63 47.84 8.27 27.19
CA THR A 63 47.95 8.93 28.51
C THR A 63 48.52 8.00 29.58
N HIS A 64 48.91 6.77 29.21
CA HIS A 64 49.32 5.72 30.14
C HIS A 64 48.31 5.51 31.27
N ALA A 65 47.02 5.50 30.94
CA ALA A 65 45.94 5.27 31.89
C ALA A 65 45.47 3.82 31.83
N ARG A 66 45.21 3.22 32.99
CA ARG A 66 44.70 1.85 33.08
C ARG A 66 43.25 1.74 32.61
N TYR A 67 42.47 2.80 32.75
CA TYR A 67 41.06 2.84 32.40
C TYR A 67 40.75 4.07 31.55
N ALA A 68 39.85 3.88 30.57
CA ALA A 68 39.28 4.98 29.81
C ALA A 68 37.78 4.75 29.61
N ALA A 69 37.03 5.83 29.41
CA ALA A 69 35.62 5.74 29.10
C ALA A 69 35.13 6.93 28.28
N VAL A 70 34.12 6.70 27.45
CA VAL A 70 33.34 7.77 26.80
C VAL A 70 31.89 7.67 27.28
N GLY A 71 31.40 8.75 27.88
CA GLY A 71 29.99 8.93 28.19
C GLY A 71 29.28 9.66 27.05
N VAL A 72 28.20 9.10 26.53
CA VAL A 72 27.36 9.71 25.49
C VAL A 72 26.12 10.30 26.14
N LEU A 73 25.81 11.57 25.86
CA LEU A 73 24.63 12.22 26.41
C LEU A 73 23.32 11.58 25.92
N ASP A 74 22.29 11.63 26.75
CA ASP A 74 20.93 11.37 26.32
C ASP A 74 20.34 12.54 25.51
N GLU A 75 19.18 12.33 24.88
CA GLU A 75 18.50 13.36 24.07
C GLU A 75 18.10 14.60 24.89
N SER A 76 17.98 14.47 26.22
CA SER A 76 17.66 15.61 27.10
C SER A 76 18.87 16.46 27.44
N GLY A 77 20.08 15.93 27.25
CA GLY A 77 21.34 16.56 27.67
C GLY A 77 21.56 16.58 29.19
N GLU A 78 20.67 15.97 29.97
CA GLU A 78 20.75 15.97 31.45
C GLU A 78 21.43 14.72 32.03
N GLY A 79 21.68 13.71 31.21
CA GLY A 79 22.26 12.44 31.62
C GLY A 79 22.96 11.71 30.48
N LEU A 80 23.33 10.46 30.73
CA LEU A 80 24.03 9.61 29.78
C LEU A 80 23.11 8.52 29.23
N SER A 81 23.10 8.35 27.91
CA SER A 81 22.40 7.28 27.20
C SER A 81 23.29 6.04 27.00
N ASP A 82 24.60 6.25 26.83
CA ASP A 82 25.58 5.17 26.68
C ASP A 82 26.88 5.49 27.43
N PHE A 83 27.60 4.43 27.80
CA PHE A 83 28.89 4.52 28.49
C PHE A 83 29.79 3.40 28.00
N VAL A 84 30.77 3.76 27.20
CA VAL A 84 31.77 2.85 26.61
C VAL A 84 33.00 2.89 27.49
N THR A 85 33.57 1.73 27.82
CA THR A 85 34.70 1.61 28.76
C THR A 85 35.80 0.74 28.19
N HIS A 86 37.04 1.11 28.45
CA HIS A 86 38.24 0.34 28.14
C HIS A 86 39.03 0.05 29.43
N GLY A 87 39.71 -1.10 29.49
CA GLY A 87 40.54 -1.53 30.63
C GLY A 87 39.79 -2.19 31.79
N VAL A 88 38.45 -2.11 31.83
CA VAL A 88 37.62 -2.81 32.82
C VAL A 88 37.24 -4.19 32.28
N PRO A 89 37.60 -5.31 32.95
CA PRO A 89 37.20 -6.65 32.52
C PRO A 89 35.67 -6.82 32.45
N GLU A 90 35.18 -7.57 31.48
CA GLU A 90 33.74 -7.74 31.23
C GLU A 90 33.00 -8.34 32.44
N GLU A 91 33.65 -9.26 33.15
CA GLU A 91 33.15 -9.86 34.41
C GLU A 91 32.90 -8.80 35.49
N VAL A 92 33.81 -7.81 35.59
CA VAL A 92 33.71 -6.69 36.54
C VAL A 92 32.61 -5.73 36.09
N ALA A 93 32.54 -5.41 34.80
CA ALA A 93 31.48 -4.57 34.24
C ALA A 93 30.08 -5.17 34.49
N HIS A 94 29.94 -6.50 34.34
CA HIS A 94 28.70 -7.21 34.67
C HIS A 94 28.38 -7.18 36.17
N ALA A 95 29.38 -7.32 37.04
CA ALA A 95 29.21 -7.28 38.49
C ALA A 95 28.83 -5.87 39.02
N VAL A 96 29.32 -4.81 38.37
CA VAL A 96 28.91 -3.42 38.64
C VAL A 96 27.43 -3.21 38.29
N GLY A 97 26.94 -3.89 37.25
CA GLY A 97 25.53 -3.93 36.89
C GLY A 97 25.08 -2.68 36.13
N ARG A 98 24.41 -1.75 36.84
CA ARG A 98 23.79 -0.58 36.18
C ARG A 98 24.86 0.44 35.81
N ARG A 99 24.84 0.88 34.54
CA ARG A 99 25.69 1.95 34.02
C ARG A 99 25.40 3.29 34.73
N PRO A 100 26.40 4.18 34.85
CA PRO A 100 26.18 5.51 35.38
C PRO A 100 25.17 6.27 34.53
N ASP A 101 24.20 6.92 35.18
CA ASP A 101 23.18 7.74 34.52
C ASP A 101 23.67 9.16 34.17
N GLY A 102 24.86 9.53 34.65
CA GLY A 102 25.46 10.84 34.46
C GLY A 102 24.71 11.99 35.13
N ARG A 103 23.69 11.74 35.96
CA ARG A 103 22.90 12.82 36.58
C ARG A 103 23.56 13.35 37.85
N THR A 104 24.32 12.50 38.52
CA THR A 104 24.91 12.76 39.83
C THR A 104 26.43 12.63 39.82
N GLY A 105 27.06 13.16 40.87
CA GLY A 105 28.50 13.07 41.10
C GLY A 105 29.36 13.83 40.08
N LEU A 106 30.61 13.39 39.94
CA LEU A 106 31.63 14.00 39.08
C LEU A 106 31.24 13.96 37.59
N LEU A 107 30.64 12.86 37.14
CA LEU A 107 30.17 12.71 35.75
C LEU A 107 29.06 13.73 35.43
N GLY A 108 28.09 13.91 36.32
CA GLY A 108 27.04 14.91 36.10
C GLY A 108 27.51 16.35 36.23
N ALA A 109 28.58 16.62 36.98
CA ALA A 109 29.18 17.94 37.02
C ALA A 109 29.82 18.31 35.67
N LEU A 110 30.48 17.35 35.01
CA LEU A 110 31.07 17.52 33.67
C LEU A 110 30.02 17.71 32.56
N ILE A 111 28.77 17.28 32.79
CA ILE A 111 27.64 17.54 31.88
C ILE A 111 27.10 18.97 32.09
N ARG A 112 26.94 19.40 33.35
CA ARG A 112 26.39 20.73 33.68
C ARG A 112 27.37 21.88 33.42
N GLU A 113 28.65 21.64 33.65
CA GLU A 113 29.74 22.61 33.45
C GLU A 113 30.78 21.97 32.52
N PRO A 114 30.58 22.06 31.19
CA PRO A 114 31.45 21.41 30.22
C PRO A 114 32.83 22.06 30.22
N GLY A 115 33.85 21.32 30.66
CA GLY A 115 35.22 21.81 30.73
C GLY A 115 36.19 20.70 31.14
N PRO A 116 37.50 20.88 30.89
CA PRO A 116 38.50 19.92 31.32
C PRO A 116 38.56 19.84 32.85
N VAL A 117 38.62 18.61 33.39
CA VAL A 117 38.80 18.34 34.82
C VAL A 117 39.97 17.40 34.98
N ASN A 118 41.01 17.85 35.69
CA ASN A 118 42.18 17.05 36.04
C ASN A 118 42.29 16.97 37.58
N LEU A 119 42.20 15.76 38.12
CA LEU A 119 42.23 15.47 39.54
C LEU A 119 43.33 14.45 39.85
N ALA A 120 44.26 14.85 40.73
CA ALA A 120 45.28 13.94 41.27
C ALA A 120 44.69 12.86 42.19
N ASP A 121 43.56 13.15 42.82
CA ASP A 121 42.80 12.21 43.63
C ASP A 121 41.32 12.55 43.56
N LEU A 122 40.56 11.77 42.78
CA LEU A 122 39.13 11.95 42.59
C LEU A 122 38.34 11.72 43.87
N THR A 123 38.86 10.94 44.82
CA THR A 123 38.15 10.65 46.08
C THR A 123 38.12 11.85 47.03
N ALA A 124 39.01 12.82 46.80
CA ALA A 124 39.07 14.08 47.54
C ALA A 124 38.16 15.17 46.94
N ASP A 125 37.58 14.97 45.76
CA ASP A 125 36.70 15.95 45.12
C ASP A 125 35.31 15.95 45.81
N PRO A 126 34.76 17.11 46.21
CA PRO A 126 33.44 17.19 46.85
C PRO A 126 32.28 16.64 46.01
N ARG A 127 32.47 16.53 44.69
CA ARG A 127 31.48 16.00 43.74
C ARG A 127 31.59 14.48 43.61
N PHE A 128 32.57 13.82 44.23
CA PHE A 128 32.69 12.37 44.19
C PHE A 128 31.57 11.70 44.99
N ALA A 129 30.79 10.85 44.31
CA ALA A 129 29.61 10.19 44.88
C ALA A 129 29.90 8.76 45.39
N GLY A 130 31.16 8.32 45.37
CA GLY A 130 31.55 6.95 45.69
C GLY A 130 31.52 6.01 44.48
N PHE A 131 32.08 4.81 44.68
CA PHE A 131 32.09 3.74 43.69
C PHE A 131 31.04 2.68 44.05
N PRO A 132 30.35 2.08 43.06
CA PRO A 132 29.58 0.86 43.26
C PRO A 132 30.45 -0.28 43.84
N ALA A 133 29.85 -1.21 44.58
CA ALA A 133 30.59 -2.23 45.35
C ALA A 133 31.55 -3.10 44.53
N ALA A 134 31.25 -3.34 43.24
CA ALA A 134 32.09 -4.14 42.34
C ALA A 134 32.98 -3.28 41.41
N HIS A 135 32.95 -1.95 41.53
CA HIS A 135 33.67 -1.06 40.63
C HIS A 135 35.15 -0.96 41.02
N PRO A 136 36.08 -0.93 40.04
CA PRO A 136 37.50 -0.72 40.34
C PRO A 136 37.74 0.58 41.11
N LEU A 137 38.64 0.55 42.09
CA LEU A 137 39.09 1.77 42.75
C LEU A 137 39.99 2.55 41.80
N MET A 138 39.74 3.84 41.69
CA MET A 138 40.49 4.77 40.83
C MET A 138 40.85 6.01 41.66
N ARG A 139 42.07 6.54 41.49
CA ARG A 139 42.51 7.79 42.15
C ARG A 139 42.69 8.94 41.16
N THR A 140 43.62 8.83 40.23
CA THR A 140 43.86 9.89 39.25
C THR A 140 42.73 9.90 38.21
N PHE A 141 42.28 11.09 37.82
CA PHE A 141 41.17 11.26 36.89
C PHE A 141 41.39 12.47 36.00
N LEU A 142 41.24 12.28 34.69
CA LEU A 142 41.28 13.34 33.70
C LEU A 142 40.07 13.19 32.77
N GLY A 143 39.27 14.24 32.65
CA GLY A 143 38.07 14.27 31.81
C GLY A 143 38.03 15.51 30.93
N VAL A 144 37.60 15.35 29.68
CA VAL A 144 37.43 16.44 28.71
C VAL A 144 36.12 16.31 27.95
N PRO A 145 35.49 17.42 27.55
CA PRO A 145 34.25 17.38 26.77
C PRO A 145 34.53 17.00 25.32
N VAL A 146 33.65 16.16 24.76
CA VAL A 146 33.63 15.80 23.34
C VAL A 146 32.52 16.59 22.67
N HIS A 147 32.89 17.45 21.71
CA HIS A 147 31.95 18.26 20.96
C HIS A 147 31.78 17.73 19.53
N VAL A 148 30.53 17.68 19.06
CA VAL A 148 30.19 17.31 17.68
C VAL A 148 29.52 18.51 17.04
N GLN A 149 30.14 19.08 16.00
CA GLN A 149 29.64 20.29 15.30
C GLN A 149 29.32 21.48 16.23
N GLY A 150 30.04 21.60 17.35
CA GLY A 150 29.86 22.69 18.32
C GLY A 150 28.86 22.39 19.45
N GLU A 151 28.16 21.26 19.42
CA GLU A 151 27.29 20.80 20.50
C GLU A 151 28.02 19.77 21.38
N LEU A 152 27.76 19.78 22.69
CA LEU A 152 28.29 18.77 23.60
C LEU A 152 27.66 17.42 23.26
N PHE A 153 28.47 16.46 22.85
CA PHE A 153 28.04 15.09 22.56
C PHE A 153 28.19 14.19 23.80
N GLY A 154 29.19 14.47 24.61
CA GLY A 154 29.60 13.59 25.69
C GLY A 154 30.91 14.04 26.31
N ASN A 155 31.52 13.15 27.07
CA ASN A 155 32.80 13.40 27.72
C ASN A 155 33.69 12.16 27.59
N LEU A 156 34.98 12.40 27.37
CA LEU A 156 36.03 11.39 27.36
C LEU A 156 36.78 11.46 28.70
N TYR A 157 36.96 10.32 29.33
CA TYR A 157 37.58 10.17 30.64
C TYR A 157 38.72 9.16 30.57
N VAL A 158 39.78 9.44 31.32
CA VAL A 158 40.84 8.47 31.64
C VAL A 158 41.08 8.48 33.14
N ALA A 159 41.39 7.31 33.69
CA ALA A 159 41.56 7.13 35.13
C ALA A 159 42.65 6.12 35.45
N GLU A 160 43.25 6.29 36.63
CA GLU A 160 44.33 5.45 37.14
C GLU A 160 45.54 5.44 36.20
N LYS A 161 46.22 6.60 36.12
CA LYS A 161 47.51 6.75 35.45
C LYS A 161 48.55 5.77 36.00
N ASP A 162 49.29 5.13 35.11
CA ASP A 162 50.38 4.22 35.46
C ASP A 162 51.54 4.99 36.10
N GLY A 163 51.97 4.53 37.28
CA GLY A 163 52.97 5.20 38.11
C GLY A 163 52.34 5.92 39.31
N GLU A 164 53.14 6.64 40.10
CA GLU A 164 52.67 7.39 41.28
C GLU A 164 52.31 8.85 40.97
N GLU A 165 52.45 9.29 39.71
CA GLU A 165 52.29 10.68 39.29
C GLU A 165 50.87 10.98 38.75
N PRO A 166 50.31 12.18 39.01
CA PRO A 166 49.07 12.65 38.38
C PRO A 166 49.17 12.84 36.85
N PHE A 167 48.02 13.03 36.19
CA PHE A 167 47.99 13.48 34.79
C PHE A 167 48.55 14.91 34.67
N ASP A 168 49.41 15.14 33.68
CA ASP A 168 50.07 16.42 33.45
C ASP A 168 49.41 17.23 32.31
N GLU A 169 49.99 18.38 31.96
CA GLU A 169 49.49 19.23 30.85
C GLU A 169 49.63 18.55 29.48
N THR A 170 50.59 17.64 29.33
CA THR A 170 50.77 16.86 28.11
C THR A 170 49.62 15.88 27.93
N ASP A 171 49.24 15.17 29.00
CA ASP A 171 48.09 14.25 29.00
C ASP A 171 46.79 14.99 28.69
N LEU A 172 46.59 16.16 29.31
CA LEU A 172 45.43 17.01 29.03
C LEU A 172 45.38 17.42 27.55
N HIS A 173 46.51 17.85 26.98
CA HIS A 173 46.57 18.23 25.57
C HIS A 173 46.27 17.05 24.64
N LEU A 174 46.85 15.87 24.91
CA LEU A 174 46.59 14.65 24.15
C LEU A 174 45.11 14.26 24.20
N LEU A 175 44.51 14.30 25.39
CA LEU A 175 43.10 13.93 25.56
C LEU A 175 42.16 14.94 24.87
N GLN A 176 42.48 16.23 24.87
CA GLN A 176 41.72 17.26 24.15
C GLN A 176 41.77 17.08 22.63
N VAL A 177 42.94 16.72 22.08
CA VAL A 177 43.09 16.40 20.65
C VAL A 177 42.26 15.17 20.30
N LEU A 178 42.35 14.10 21.09
CA LEU A 178 41.54 12.90 20.90
C LEU A 178 40.03 13.18 21.03
N ALA A 179 39.62 14.04 21.96
CA ALA A 179 38.22 14.43 22.10
C ALA A 179 37.71 15.21 20.89
N THR A 180 38.55 16.05 20.28
CA THR A 180 38.22 16.75 19.04
C THR A 180 38.07 15.78 17.86
N GLU A 181 39.03 14.86 17.71
CA GLU A 181 38.99 13.81 16.68
C GLU A 181 37.81 12.86 16.86
N ALA A 182 37.50 12.49 18.10
CA ALA A 182 36.30 11.71 18.43
C ALA A 182 35.04 12.46 18.00
N GLY A 183 34.96 13.77 18.23
CA GLY A 183 33.88 14.62 17.76
C GLY A 183 33.70 14.60 16.23
N ILE A 184 34.80 14.68 15.48
CA ILE A 184 34.80 14.61 14.02
C ILE A 184 34.36 13.22 13.53
N ALA A 185 34.93 12.16 14.10
CA ALA A 185 34.63 10.78 13.74
C ALA A 185 33.14 10.44 14.02
N VAL A 186 32.60 10.90 15.15
CA VAL A 186 31.18 10.77 15.48
C VAL A 186 30.31 11.55 14.48
N ALA A 187 30.70 12.77 14.09
CA ALA A 187 29.99 13.54 13.08
C ALA A 187 29.93 12.81 11.74
N HIS A 188 31.05 12.23 11.31
CA HIS A 188 31.13 11.44 10.09
C HIS A 188 30.28 10.18 10.15
N ALA A 189 30.35 9.41 11.24
CA ALA A 189 29.55 8.20 11.42
C ALA A 189 28.03 8.53 11.35
N ARG A 190 27.59 9.59 12.04
CA ARG A 190 26.20 10.05 12.01
C ARG A 190 25.77 10.49 10.60
N ALA A 191 26.60 11.27 9.91
CA ALA A 191 26.31 11.74 8.55
C ALA A 191 26.22 10.58 7.55
N TYR A 192 27.14 9.62 7.67
CA TYR A 192 27.16 8.42 6.83
C TYR A 192 25.92 7.56 7.05
N GLU A 193 25.54 7.30 8.31
CA GLU A 193 24.34 6.53 8.63
C GLU A 193 23.07 7.21 8.11
N ALA A 194 22.96 8.53 8.29
CA ALA A 194 21.86 9.33 7.75
C ALA A 194 21.80 9.28 6.21
N ALA A 195 22.95 9.36 5.52
CA ALA A 195 23.03 9.24 4.08
C ALA A 195 22.60 7.84 3.59
N ARG A 196 23.07 6.78 4.24
CA ARG A 196 22.66 5.39 3.97
C ARG A 196 21.18 5.14 4.22
N GLN A 197 20.62 5.75 5.26
CA GLN A 197 19.18 5.67 5.53
C GLN A 197 18.38 6.36 4.43
N ARG A 198 18.86 7.52 3.95
CA ARG A 198 18.28 8.25 2.82
C ARG A 198 18.42 7.51 1.49
N GLU A 199 19.53 6.82 1.24
CA GLU A 199 19.71 5.99 0.05
C GLU A 199 18.70 4.83 0.03
N ARG A 200 18.64 4.05 1.13
CA ARG A 200 17.64 2.97 1.28
C ARG A 200 16.22 3.49 1.09
N TRP A 201 15.95 4.69 1.60
CA TRP A 201 14.67 5.36 1.44
C TRP A 201 14.30 5.65 -0.02
N ILE A 202 15.25 6.19 -0.79
CA ILE A 202 15.07 6.50 -2.21
C ILE A 202 14.85 5.21 -3.00
N ASP A 203 15.69 4.19 -2.78
CA ASP A 203 15.57 2.90 -3.48
C ASP A 203 14.22 2.23 -3.22
N GLY A 204 13.77 2.19 -1.96
CA GLY A 204 12.46 1.65 -1.60
C GLY A 204 11.30 2.40 -2.25
N SER A 205 11.40 3.74 -2.34
CA SER A 205 10.39 4.58 -2.99
C SER A 205 10.31 4.36 -4.49
N VAL A 206 11.47 4.23 -5.15
CA VAL A 206 11.56 3.91 -6.60
C VAL A 206 11.02 2.52 -6.88
N ALA A 207 11.36 1.52 -6.06
CA ALA A 207 10.87 0.15 -6.21
C ALA A 207 9.33 0.08 -6.12
N VAL A 208 8.74 0.73 -5.10
CA VAL A 208 7.28 0.80 -4.94
C VAL A 208 6.62 1.48 -6.13
N THR A 209 7.12 2.65 -6.53
CA THR A 209 6.55 3.42 -7.65
C THR A 209 6.66 2.63 -8.95
N THR A 210 7.79 1.98 -9.21
CA THR A 210 8.01 1.18 -10.41
C THR A 210 7.08 -0.05 -10.43
N ALA A 211 6.97 -0.79 -9.33
CA ALA A 211 6.11 -1.97 -9.26
C ALA A 211 4.64 -1.62 -9.49
N LEU A 212 4.16 -0.52 -8.90
CA LEU A 212 2.77 -0.07 -9.03
C LEU A 212 2.46 0.50 -10.43
N LEU A 213 3.44 1.09 -11.12
CA LEU A 213 3.25 1.69 -12.45
C LEU A 213 3.58 0.75 -13.63
N SER A 214 4.20 -0.41 -13.40
CA SER A 214 4.61 -1.33 -14.48
C SER A 214 3.44 -2.08 -15.14
N GLY A 215 2.19 -1.77 -14.77
CA GLY A 215 0.99 -2.41 -15.36
C GLY A 215 0.79 -3.88 -14.95
N GLY A 216 1.55 -4.36 -13.96
CA GLY A 216 1.43 -5.72 -13.42
C GLY A 216 0.20 -5.92 -12.51
N ASP A 217 0.10 -7.13 -11.96
CA ASP A 217 -0.97 -7.48 -11.02
C ASP A 217 -0.95 -6.55 -9.79
N ALA A 218 -2.13 -6.10 -9.35
CA ALA A 218 -2.29 -5.24 -8.18
C ALA A 218 -1.70 -5.90 -6.94
N ASP A 219 -1.89 -7.20 -6.83
CA ASP A 219 -1.53 -7.99 -5.67
C ASP A 219 0.00 -8.15 -5.59
N GLU A 220 0.68 -8.27 -6.74
CA GLU A 220 2.15 -8.28 -6.81
C GLU A 220 2.73 -6.93 -6.36
N ALA A 221 2.16 -5.82 -6.83
CA ALA A 221 2.66 -4.50 -6.48
C ALA A 221 2.45 -4.18 -4.98
N LEU A 222 1.30 -4.58 -4.41
CA LEU A 222 1.04 -4.48 -2.97
C LEU A 222 1.98 -5.37 -2.14
N THR A 223 2.36 -6.53 -2.67
CA THR A 223 3.37 -7.40 -2.06
C THR A 223 4.73 -6.72 -2.03
N VAL A 224 5.13 -6.03 -3.11
CA VAL A 224 6.36 -5.22 -3.13
C VAL A 224 6.32 -4.11 -2.07
N VAL A 225 5.19 -3.41 -1.92
CA VAL A 225 5.02 -2.40 -0.86
C VAL A 225 5.25 -3.01 0.53
N ALA A 226 4.65 -4.16 0.81
CA ALA A 226 4.86 -4.87 2.07
C ALA A 226 6.33 -5.27 2.25
N GLU A 227 6.98 -5.84 1.23
CA GLU A 227 8.38 -6.25 1.33
C GLU A 227 9.34 -5.09 1.61
N GLN A 228 9.14 -3.96 0.93
CA GLN A 228 9.94 -2.76 1.14
C GLN A 228 9.70 -2.17 2.52
N ALA A 229 8.44 -2.05 2.96
CA ALA A 229 8.11 -1.61 4.31
C ALA A 229 8.80 -2.49 5.37
N ARG A 230 8.78 -3.81 5.17
CA ARG A 230 9.39 -4.76 6.10
C ARG A 230 10.89 -4.53 6.23
N ARG A 231 11.58 -4.41 5.09
CA ARG A 231 13.05 -4.22 5.01
C ARG A 231 13.47 -2.86 5.55
N LEU A 232 12.75 -1.79 5.21
CA LEU A 232 13.09 -0.42 5.64
C LEU A 232 12.92 -0.23 7.16
N ALA A 233 11.90 -0.85 7.75
CA ALA A 233 11.60 -0.72 9.17
C ALA A 233 12.31 -1.75 10.07
N ASP A 234 13.10 -2.66 9.48
CA ASP A 234 13.69 -3.82 10.17
C ASP A 234 12.68 -4.51 11.09
N SER A 235 11.63 -5.04 10.45
CA SER A 235 10.44 -5.55 11.11
C SER A 235 10.22 -7.03 10.82
N ALA A 236 9.45 -7.69 11.68
CA ALA A 236 9.19 -9.12 11.55
C ALA A 236 8.29 -9.41 10.34
N ALA A 237 7.30 -8.55 10.13
CA ALA A 237 6.44 -8.59 8.97
C ALA A 237 5.98 -7.17 8.58
N ALA A 238 5.40 -7.06 7.39
CA ALA A 238 4.61 -5.90 6.99
C ALA A 238 3.35 -6.37 6.27
N VAL A 239 2.25 -5.67 6.49
CA VAL A 239 0.92 -6.06 6.03
C VAL A 239 0.23 -4.86 5.41
N VAL A 240 -0.24 -5.00 4.18
CA VAL A 240 -1.10 -4.00 3.54
C VAL A 240 -2.55 -4.42 3.72
N LEU A 241 -3.37 -3.47 4.18
CA LEU A 241 -4.80 -3.64 4.34
C LEU A 241 -5.57 -2.63 3.49
N LEU A 242 -6.60 -3.06 2.79
CA LEU A 242 -7.49 -2.21 1.99
C LEU A 242 -8.93 -2.24 2.53
N PRO A 243 -9.75 -1.21 2.28
CA PRO A 243 -11.16 -1.22 2.66
C PRO A 243 -11.91 -2.42 2.09
N ALA A 244 -12.59 -3.17 2.96
CA ALA A 244 -13.42 -4.32 2.56
C ALA A 244 -14.86 -3.86 2.22
N GLU A 245 -15.52 -4.54 1.27
CA GLU A 245 -16.93 -4.23 0.90
C GLU A 245 -17.91 -4.32 2.09
N GLN A 246 -17.67 -5.26 3.00
CA GLN A 246 -18.49 -5.47 4.20
C GLN A 246 -18.14 -4.50 5.35
N GLY A 247 -17.19 -3.59 5.10
CA GLY A 247 -16.67 -2.61 6.07
C GLY A 247 -15.50 -3.15 6.91
N GLY A 248 -14.59 -2.26 7.28
CA GLY A 248 -13.33 -2.60 7.95
C GLY A 248 -12.17 -2.62 6.96
N LEU A 249 -11.08 -3.32 7.32
CA LEU A 249 -9.88 -3.43 6.52
C LEU A 249 -9.52 -4.90 6.29
N GLU A 250 -9.40 -5.30 5.04
CA GLU A 250 -9.00 -6.64 4.60
C GLU A 250 -7.49 -6.69 4.36
N VAL A 251 -6.85 -7.76 4.82
CA VAL A 251 -5.43 -8.04 4.54
C VAL A 251 -5.28 -8.54 3.10
N VAL A 252 -4.64 -7.73 2.25
CA VAL A 252 -4.48 -8.03 0.81
C VAL A 252 -3.04 -8.39 0.43
N ALA A 253 -2.05 -7.95 1.23
CA ALA A 253 -0.66 -8.33 1.02
C ALA A 253 0.05 -8.50 2.35
N VAL A 254 0.94 -9.50 2.42
CA VAL A 254 1.72 -9.82 3.61
C VAL A 254 3.15 -10.14 3.18
N ALA A 255 4.10 -9.37 3.70
CA ALA A 255 5.51 -9.74 3.68
C ALA A 255 5.86 -10.25 5.08
N ASP A 256 5.94 -11.56 5.24
CA ASP A 256 6.33 -12.23 6.48
C ASP A 256 7.59 -13.07 6.21
N GLY A 257 8.50 -13.15 7.18
CA GLY A 257 9.68 -14.02 7.07
C GLY A 257 9.34 -15.51 7.09
N ASP A 258 8.18 -15.91 7.61
CA ASP A 258 7.78 -17.32 7.75
C ASP A 258 6.26 -17.60 7.96
N ARG A 259 5.35 -16.60 7.89
CA ARG A 259 3.89 -16.80 8.20
C ARG A 259 2.92 -16.14 7.22
N GLY A 260 2.56 -16.86 6.15
CA GLY A 260 1.60 -16.42 5.12
C GLY A 260 0.09 -16.56 5.47
N ALA A 261 -0.29 -16.80 6.73
CA ALA A 261 -1.65 -17.24 7.09
C ALA A 261 -2.71 -16.12 7.26
N ALA A 262 -2.37 -14.86 6.97
CA ALA A 262 -3.23 -13.70 7.25
C ALA A 262 -3.98 -13.13 6.04
N LEU A 263 -3.65 -13.54 4.81
CA LEU A 263 -4.31 -13.05 3.58
C LEU A 263 -5.83 -13.31 3.58
N GLY A 264 -6.60 -12.33 3.12
CA GLY A 264 -8.06 -12.35 3.04
C GLY A 264 -8.79 -12.19 4.39
N ARG A 265 -8.06 -11.94 5.49
CA ARG A 265 -8.68 -11.71 6.80
C ARG A 265 -9.13 -10.25 6.94
N ILE A 266 -10.33 -10.05 7.45
CA ILE A 266 -10.91 -8.72 7.68
C ILE A 266 -10.78 -8.35 9.16
N VAL A 267 -10.20 -7.17 9.41
CA VAL A 267 -10.26 -6.48 10.70
C VAL A 267 -11.51 -5.59 10.67
N PRO A 268 -12.50 -5.84 11.53
CA PRO A 268 -13.79 -5.15 11.42
C PRO A 268 -13.69 -3.68 11.84
N HIS A 269 -14.54 -2.82 11.26
CA HIS A 269 -14.58 -1.37 11.51
C HIS A 269 -14.80 -1.00 13.00
N ARG A 270 -15.37 -1.90 13.81
CA ARG A 270 -15.52 -1.73 15.26
C ARG A 270 -14.19 -1.77 16.03
N SER A 271 -13.09 -2.17 15.39
CA SER A 271 -11.75 -2.11 15.96
C SER A 271 -11.37 -0.65 16.18
N PRO A 272 -10.98 -0.23 17.40
CA PRO A 272 -10.49 1.13 17.65
C PRO A 272 -9.30 1.50 16.75
N VAL A 273 -8.45 0.51 16.44
CA VAL A 273 -7.30 0.68 15.53
C VAL A 273 -7.76 1.00 14.11
N VAL A 274 -8.71 0.21 13.57
CA VAL A 274 -9.25 0.44 12.22
C VAL A 274 -9.97 1.79 12.15
N ALA A 275 -10.76 2.13 13.18
CA ALA A 275 -11.46 3.39 13.23
C ALA A 275 -10.50 4.60 13.18
N ALA A 276 -9.35 4.53 13.87
CA ALA A 276 -8.30 5.56 13.80
C ALA A 276 -7.66 5.64 12.41
N LEU A 277 -7.28 4.49 11.84
CA LEU A 277 -6.66 4.44 10.51
C LEU A 277 -7.58 5.00 9.42
N LEU A 278 -8.88 4.69 9.46
CA LEU A 278 -9.87 5.23 8.53
C LEU A 278 -10.10 6.74 8.68
N ARG A 279 -9.73 7.34 9.82
CA ARG A 279 -9.68 8.80 10.00
C ARG A 279 -8.35 9.42 9.55
N GLY A 280 -7.40 8.63 9.08
CA GLY A 280 -6.06 9.09 8.72
C GLY A 280 -5.14 9.27 9.94
N GLU A 281 -5.46 8.65 11.07
CA GLU A 281 -4.63 8.70 12.28
C GLU A 281 -3.72 7.47 12.35
N ALA A 282 -2.40 7.70 12.47
CA ALA A 282 -1.44 6.64 12.74
C ALA A 282 -1.59 6.09 14.16
N VAL A 283 -1.43 4.78 14.31
CA VAL A 283 -1.52 4.06 15.59
C VAL A 283 -0.19 3.40 15.88
N PHE A 284 0.36 3.71 17.05
CA PHE A 284 1.59 3.10 17.54
C PHE A 284 1.32 2.34 18.83
N MET A 285 1.92 1.16 18.95
CA MET A 285 1.79 0.26 20.09
C MET A 285 3.17 -0.23 20.51
N ASP A 286 3.45 -0.23 21.81
CA ASP A 286 4.70 -0.77 22.34
C ASP A 286 4.63 -2.30 22.50
N ASP A 287 3.44 -2.86 22.75
CA ASP A 287 3.19 -4.31 22.72
C ASP A 287 1.74 -4.60 22.28
N ALA A 288 1.58 -5.12 21.07
CA ALA A 288 0.28 -5.42 20.49
C ALA A 288 -0.46 -6.58 21.19
N THR A 289 0.25 -7.45 21.93
CA THR A 289 -0.37 -8.56 22.67
C THR A 289 -1.10 -8.13 23.94
N THR A 290 -0.76 -6.95 24.47
CA THR A 290 -1.35 -6.41 25.69
C THR A 290 -2.21 -5.16 25.44
N ASP A 291 -2.18 -4.61 24.22
CA ASP A 291 -2.94 -3.42 23.87
C ASP A 291 -4.45 -3.72 23.75
N SER A 292 -5.25 -3.05 24.59
CA SER A 292 -6.72 -3.18 24.63
C SER A 292 -7.44 -2.81 23.32
N ARG A 293 -6.77 -2.09 22.40
CA ARG A 293 -7.31 -1.71 21.09
C ARG A 293 -7.28 -2.87 20.09
N THR A 294 -6.48 -3.91 20.35
CA THR A 294 -6.37 -5.11 19.51
C THR A 294 -7.54 -6.06 19.81
N ILE A 295 -8.49 -6.16 18.89
CA ILE A 295 -9.69 -7.01 19.06
C ILE A 295 -9.66 -8.30 18.22
N THR A 296 -8.61 -8.52 17.43
CA THR A 296 -8.42 -9.70 16.58
C THR A 296 -7.12 -10.41 16.95
N ARG A 297 -7.05 -11.72 16.70
CA ARG A 297 -5.83 -12.53 16.92
C ARG A 297 -4.76 -12.35 15.84
N LEU A 298 -4.95 -11.41 14.91
CA LEU A 298 -4.00 -11.14 13.82
C LEU A 298 -2.68 -10.56 14.33
N ALA A 299 -2.70 -9.91 15.50
CA ALA A 299 -1.51 -9.36 16.14
C ALA A 299 -0.86 -10.34 17.16
N ASP A 300 -1.41 -11.54 17.34
CA ASP A 300 -0.90 -12.51 18.32
C ASP A 300 0.55 -12.89 17.97
N GLY A 301 1.46 -12.66 18.92
CA GLY A 301 2.89 -12.96 18.76
C GLY A 301 3.75 -11.80 18.24
N PHE A 302 3.16 -10.63 17.98
CA PHE A 302 3.89 -9.40 17.68
C PHE A 302 3.95 -8.47 18.88
N GLY A 303 5.11 -7.83 19.09
CA GLY A 303 5.33 -6.86 20.17
C GLY A 303 5.09 -5.43 19.67
N PRO A 304 6.13 -4.59 19.55
CA PRO A 304 6.00 -3.24 19.02
C PRO A 304 5.37 -3.23 17.62
N HIS A 305 4.49 -2.27 17.38
CA HIS A 305 3.67 -2.23 16.17
C HIS A 305 3.45 -0.79 15.71
N MET A 306 3.65 -0.55 14.41
CA MET A 306 3.17 0.68 13.75
C MET A 306 2.04 0.32 12.81
N LEU A 307 0.93 1.06 12.85
CA LEU A 307 -0.12 1.00 11.84
C LEU A 307 -0.31 2.40 11.28
N LEU A 308 -0.18 2.50 9.96
CA LEU A 308 -0.05 3.76 9.26
C LEU A 308 -1.14 3.84 8.20
N PRO A 309 -1.93 4.92 8.13
CA PRO A 309 -2.90 5.09 7.07
C PRO A 309 -2.17 5.31 5.74
N LEU A 310 -2.62 4.61 4.70
CA LEU A 310 -2.25 4.89 3.32
C LEU A 310 -3.19 6.00 2.83
N SER A 311 -2.86 7.25 3.16
CA SER A 311 -3.74 8.38 2.87
C SER A 311 -3.06 9.49 2.09
N ILE A 312 -3.82 10.12 1.20
CA ILE A 312 -3.39 11.30 0.45
C ILE A 312 -4.55 12.29 0.29
N GLY A 313 -4.29 13.57 0.53
CA GLY A 313 -5.31 14.63 0.43
C GLY A 313 -6.54 14.40 1.32
N GLY A 314 -6.40 13.72 2.46
CA GLY A 314 -7.49 13.36 3.37
C GLY A 314 -8.30 12.12 2.95
N ARG A 315 -8.03 11.52 1.78
CA ARG A 315 -8.60 10.23 1.36
C ARG A 315 -7.72 9.10 1.88
N VAL A 316 -8.30 8.17 2.63
CA VAL A 316 -7.63 6.93 3.08
C VAL A 316 -7.90 5.84 2.05
N LEU A 317 -6.83 5.33 1.42
CA LEU A 317 -6.87 4.23 0.45
C LEU A 317 -6.73 2.87 1.14
N GLY A 318 -6.17 2.83 2.35
CA GLY A 318 -5.92 1.62 3.11
C GLY A 318 -5.04 1.88 4.33
N ALA A 319 -4.36 0.85 4.81
CA ALA A 319 -3.40 0.94 5.90
C ALA A 319 -2.20 0.01 5.68
N LEU A 320 -1.08 0.36 6.30
CA LEU A 320 0.14 -0.41 6.35
C LEU A 320 0.45 -0.73 7.82
N ALA A 321 0.49 -2.00 8.18
CA ALA A 321 0.91 -2.46 9.49
C ALA A 321 2.34 -3.01 9.43
N ILE A 322 3.16 -2.64 10.40
CA ILE A 322 4.59 -2.99 10.48
C ILE A 322 4.88 -3.50 11.90
N PRO A 323 4.66 -4.79 12.18
CA PRO A 323 5.02 -5.43 13.45
C PRO A 323 6.50 -5.77 13.62
N ARG A 324 6.99 -5.65 14.86
CA ARG A 324 8.18 -6.37 15.34
C ARG A 324 7.81 -7.61 16.14
N ALA A 325 8.78 -8.51 16.26
CA ALA A 325 8.65 -9.69 17.11
C ALA A 325 8.43 -9.26 18.58
N ARG A 326 7.78 -10.13 19.35
CA ARG A 326 7.59 -9.91 20.78
C ARG A 326 8.95 -9.79 21.50
N GLY A 327 9.08 -8.79 22.36
CA GLY A 327 10.32 -8.51 23.10
C GLY A 327 11.35 -7.66 22.34
N SER A 328 11.08 -7.29 21.09
CA SER A 328 11.90 -6.31 20.37
C SER A 328 11.78 -4.89 20.96
N ARG A 329 12.75 -4.02 20.65
CA ARG A 329 12.72 -2.61 21.07
C ARG A 329 11.55 -1.84 20.44
N PRO A 330 10.95 -0.88 21.16
CA PRO A 330 9.97 0.05 20.60
C PRO A 330 10.51 0.81 19.39
N TYR A 331 9.59 1.30 18.56
CA TYR A 331 9.93 2.19 17.45
C TYR A 331 10.28 3.59 17.95
N SER A 332 11.43 4.10 17.54
CA SER A 332 11.86 5.47 17.83
C SER A 332 11.03 6.49 17.05
N GLU A 333 11.06 7.76 17.46
CA GLU A 333 10.34 8.84 16.75
C GLU A 333 10.81 8.98 15.29
N ALA A 334 12.12 8.86 15.05
CA ALA A 334 12.69 8.88 13.71
C ALA A 334 12.16 7.73 12.83
N GLU A 335 12.06 6.52 13.38
CA GLU A 335 11.49 5.36 12.66
C GLU A 335 10.00 5.57 12.34
N ARG A 336 9.23 6.13 13.28
CA ARG A 336 7.81 6.44 13.08
C ARG A 336 7.61 7.49 11.99
N LEU A 337 8.43 8.54 11.98
CA LEU A 337 8.39 9.60 10.98
C LEU A 337 8.67 9.04 9.58
N LEU A 338 9.75 8.28 9.43
CA LEU A 338 10.11 7.66 8.16
C LEU A 338 9.03 6.70 7.69
N ALA A 339 8.54 5.80 8.54
CA ALA A 339 7.50 4.87 8.13
C ALA A 339 6.20 5.61 7.71
N THR A 340 5.85 6.70 8.38
CA THR A 340 4.69 7.54 8.00
C THR A 340 4.87 8.17 6.62
N GLN A 341 6.06 8.67 6.30
CA GLN A 341 6.38 9.19 4.96
C GLN A 341 6.27 8.08 3.90
N PHE A 342 6.54 6.83 4.27
CA PHE A 342 6.57 5.70 3.33
C PHE A 342 5.13 5.34 2.99
N ALA A 343 4.28 5.26 4.01
CA ALA A 343 2.86 5.07 3.86
C ALA A 343 2.22 6.14 2.96
N ALA A 344 2.63 7.41 3.10
CA ALA A 344 2.17 8.49 2.24
C ALA A 344 2.62 8.32 0.77
N GLN A 345 3.87 7.91 0.52
CA GLN A 345 4.37 7.65 -0.84
C GLN A 345 3.68 6.42 -1.46
N ALA A 346 3.50 5.34 -0.69
CA ALA A 346 2.76 4.17 -1.14
C ALA A 346 1.31 4.52 -1.47
N ALA A 347 0.66 5.39 -0.68
CA ALA A 347 -0.68 5.89 -0.97
C ALA A 347 -0.74 6.67 -2.29
N LEU A 348 0.24 7.54 -2.55
CA LEU A 348 0.33 8.27 -3.83
C LEU A 348 0.47 7.29 -5.00
N ALA A 349 1.37 6.32 -4.89
CA ALA A 349 1.60 5.34 -5.94
C ALA A 349 0.36 4.45 -6.19
N LEU A 350 -0.37 4.07 -5.13
CA LEU A 350 -1.64 3.36 -5.25
C LEU A 350 -2.72 4.18 -5.95
N MET A 351 -2.83 5.47 -5.62
CA MET A 351 -3.74 6.39 -6.31
C MET A 351 -3.39 6.52 -7.80
N MET A 352 -2.10 6.63 -8.13
CA MET A 352 -1.66 6.70 -9.53
C MET A 352 -1.96 5.40 -10.29
N ALA A 353 -1.76 4.24 -9.66
CA ALA A 353 -2.08 2.96 -10.25
C ALA A 353 -3.60 2.79 -10.48
N GLU A 354 -4.44 3.20 -9.52
CA GLU A 354 -5.91 3.25 -9.68
C GLU A 354 -6.30 4.15 -10.86
N ALA A 355 -5.77 5.37 -10.92
CA ALA A 355 -6.04 6.32 -11.99
C ALA A 355 -5.58 5.85 -13.38
N GLN A 356 -4.42 5.19 -13.46
CA GLN A 356 -3.91 4.64 -14.72
C GLN A 356 -4.80 3.49 -15.23
N ARG A 357 -5.28 2.62 -14.33
CA ARG A 357 -6.23 1.55 -14.68
C ARG A 357 -7.58 2.09 -15.13
N ASP A 358 -8.10 3.11 -14.47
CA ASP A 358 -9.33 3.77 -14.88
C ASP A 358 -9.20 4.40 -16.27
N ARG A 359 -8.03 4.99 -16.55
CA ARG A 359 -7.73 5.56 -17.87
C ARG A 359 -7.60 4.50 -18.96
N GLU A 360 -6.96 3.38 -18.66
CA GLU A 360 -6.86 2.24 -19.59
C GLU A 360 -8.23 1.64 -19.89
N ARG A 361 -9.08 1.47 -18.86
CA ARG A 361 -10.48 1.03 -19.03
C ARG A 361 -11.26 2.01 -19.90
N LEU A 362 -11.15 3.31 -19.63
CA LEU A 362 -11.82 4.34 -20.42
C LEU A 362 -11.35 4.32 -21.89
N ALA A 363 -10.05 4.17 -22.14
CA ALA A 363 -9.51 4.08 -23.49
C ALA A 363 -10.04 2.85 -24.25
N VAL A 364 -10.16 1.70 -23.58
CA VAL A 364 -10.80 0.51 -24.15
C VAL A 364 -12.26 0.78 -24.50
N TYR A 365 -12.99 1.52 -23.65
CA TYR A 365 -14.38 1.88 -23.90
C TYR A 365 -14.54 2.85 -25.08
N GLU A 366 -13.71 3.89 -25.15
CA GLU A 366 -13.70 4.85 -26.27
C GLU A 366 -13.38 4.15 -27.60
N ASP A 367 -12.46 3.18 -27.59
CA ASP A 367 -12.12 2.41 -28.79
C ASP A 367 -13.27 1.51 -29.26
N ARG A 368 -13.95 0.84 -28.32
CA ARG A 368 -15.13 0.04 -28.62
C ARG A 368 -16.27 0.86 -29.20
N ASP A 369 -16.53 2.05 -28.65
CA ASP A 369 -17.54 2.97 -29.19
C ASP A 369 -17.17 3.52 -30.56
N ARG A 370 -15.88 3.77 -30.81
CA ARG A 370 -15.37 4.12 -32.14
C ARG A 370 -15.61 2.98 -33.14
N ILE A 371 -15.23 1.75 -32.79
CA ILE A 371 -15.44 0.57 -33.64
C ILE A 371 -16.93 0.36 -33.93
N ALA A 372 -17.80 0.51 -32.94
CA ALA A 372 -19.24 0.41 -33.11
C ALA A 372 -19.79 1.42 -34.12
N ARG A 373 -19.35 2.68 -34.04
CA ARG A 373 -19.71 3.73 -35.01
C ARG A 373 -19.19 3.44 -36.41
N ASP A 374 -17.93 3.03 -36.54
CA ASP A 374 -17.34 2.71 -37.85
C ASP A 374 -18.05 1.52 -38.52
N LEU A 375 -18.40 0.48 -37.74
CA LEU A 375 -19.20 -0.65 -38.23
C LEU A 375 -20.59 -0.20 -38.71
N HIS A 376 -21.25 0.68 -37.96
CA HIS A 376 -22.55 1.20 -38.33
C HIS A 376 -22.50 2.06 -39.60
N ASP A 377 -21.62 3.06 -39.65
CA ASP A 377 -21.61 4.07 -40.70
C ASP A 377 -20.96 3.55 -41.99
N LEU A 378 -19.92 2.72 -41.88
CA LEU A 378 -19.20 2.24 -43.06
C LEU A 378 -19.72 0.89 -43.54
N VAL A 379 -19.94 -0.07 -42.65
CA VAL A 379 -20.25 -1.45 -43.04
C VAL A 379 -21.74 -1.63 -43.27
N ILE A 380 -22.58 -1.34 -42.26
CA ILE A 380 -24.04 -1.52 -42.38
C ILE A 380 -24.59 -0.66 -43.53
N GLN A 381 -24.20 0.61 -43.64
CA GLN A 381 -24.69 1.51 -44.68
C GLN A 381 -24.31 1.05 -46.11
N ARG A 382 -23.10 0.50 -46.30
CA ARG A 382 -22.66 -0.04 -47.59
C ARG A 382 -23.39 -1.33 -47.95
N LEU A 383 -23.57 -2.23 -46.99
CA LEU A 383 -24.35 -3.46 -47.20
C LEU A 383 -25.80 -3.12 -47.57
N PHE A 384 -26.42 -2.14 -46.91
CA PHE A 384 -27.78 -1.68 -47.23
C PHE A 384 -27.87 -1.12 -48.65
N THR A 385 -26.90 -0.28 -49.05
CA THR A 385 -26.83 0.28 -50.41
C THR A 385 -26.67 -0.83 -51.46
N THR A 386 -25.82 -1.83 -51.17
CA THR A 386 -25.59 -2.98 -52.06
C THR A 386 -26.85 -3.85 -52.16
N GLY A 387 -27.54 -4.07 -51.04
CA GLY A 387 -28.84 -4.75 -50.99
C GLY A 387 -29.88 -4.07 -51.89
N MET A 388 -30.05 -2.74 -51.77
CA MET A 388 -30.97 -1.98 -52.62
C MET A 388 -30.62 -2.08 -54.13
N MET A 389 -29.33 -2.06 -54.49
CA MET A 389 -28.90 -2.24 -55.89
C MET A 389 -29.25 -3.64 -56.42
N LEU A 390 -29.08 -4.67 -55.59
CA LEU A 390 -29.43 -6.05 -55.93
C LEU A 390 -30.95 -6.23 -56.04
N GLU A 391 -31.74 -5.68 -55.13
CA GLU A 391 -33.22 -5.67 -55.23
C GLU A 391 -33.69 -5.01 -56.53
N GLN A 392 -33.09 -3.88 -56.91
CA GLN A 392 -33.43 -3.19 -58.15
C GLN A 392 -33.08 -4.05 -59.39
N ALA A 393 -31.95 -4.75 -59.37
CA ALA A 393 -31.55 -5.69 -60.42
C ALA A 393 -32.50 -6.91 -60.48
N GLN A 394 -32.93 -7.42 -59.31
CA GLN A 394 -33.89 -8.51 -59.18
C GLN A 394 -35.24 -8.16 -59.82
N GLN A 395 -35.76 -6.95 -59.56
CA GLN A 395 -37.02 -6.46 -60.14
C GLN A 395 -36.95 -6.30 -61.67
N ARG A 396 -35.78 -5.92 -62.21
CA ARG A 396 -35.57 -5.72 -63.65
C ARG A 396 -35.27 -6.99 -64.43
N SER A 397 -34.87 -8.08 -63.77
CA SER A 397 -34.56 -9.34 -64.45
C SER A 397 -35.83 -10.06 -64.91
N ALA A 398 -35.86 -10.46 -66.19
CA ALA A 398 -36.94 -11.26 -66.77
C ALA A 398 -36.74 -12.77 -66.57
N VAL A 399 -35.55 -13.22 -66.14
CA VAL A 399 -35.21 -14.64 -65.98
C VAL A 399 -35.51 -15.10 -64.55
N PRO A 400 -36.43 -16.07 -64.34
CA PRO A 400 -36.86 -16.50 -63.00
C PRO A 400 -35.71 -17.01 -62.12
N GLU A 401 -34.76 -17.77 -62.69
CA GLU A 401 -33.61 -18.32 -61.97
C GLU A 401 -32.67 -17.24 -61.47
N VAL A 402 -32.43 -16.19 -62.28
CA VAL A 402 -31.64 -15.02 -61.88
C VAL A 402 -32.35 -14.24 -60.79
N ARG A 403 -33.68 -14.06 -60.90
CA ARG A 403 -34.49 -13.39 -59.87
C ARG A 403 -34.45 -14.12 -58.52
N ALA A 404 -34.50 -15.46 -58.53
CA ALA A 404 -34.38 -16.29 -57.34
C ALA A 404 -32.94 -16.29 -56.77
N GLY A 405 -31.93 -16.25 -57.64
CA GLY A 405 -30.53 -16.14 -57.23
C GLY A 405 -30.20 -14.82 -56.53
N VAL A 406 -30.63 -13.70 -57.11
CA VAL A 406 -30.43 -12.36 -56.52
C VAL A 406 -31.24 -12.19 -55.23
N GLY A 407 -32.46 -12.75 -55.17
CA GLY A 407 -33.26 -12.73 -53.94
C GLY A 407 -32.57 -13.42 -52.75
N ARG A 408 -31.97 -14.60 -52.98
CA ARG A 408 -31.18 -15.28 -51.93
C ARG A 408 -29.98 -14.45 -51.45
N ALA A 409 -29.33 -13.72 -52.35
CA ALA A 409 -28.20 -12.85 -51.98
C ALA A 409 -28.64 -11.63 -51.16
N VAL A 410 -29.83 -11.07 -51.43
CA VAL A 410 -30.42 -10.00 -50.62
C VAL A 410 -30.79 -10.52 -49.23
N ASP A 411 -31.44 -11.70 -49.14
CA ASP A 411 -31.76 -12.32 -47.86
C ASP A 411 -30.50 -12.57 -47.00
N GLU A 412 -29.40 -12.99 -47.62
CA GLU A 412 -28.12 -13.24 -46.96
C GLU A 412 -27.44 -11.93 -46.48
N LEU A 413 -27.56 -10.84 -47.24
CA LEU A 413 -27.11 -9.52 -46.82
C LEU A 413 -27.91 -9.00 -45.63
N ASP A 414 -29.22 -9.20 -45.61
CA ASP A 414 -30.08 -8.79 -44.49
C ASP A 414 -29.76 -9.56 -43.21
N VAL A 415 -29.52 -10.87 -43.31
CA VAL A 415 -29.03 -11.69 -42.18
C VAL A 415 -27.69 -11.13 -41.68
N THR A 416 -26.75 -10.85 -42.58
CA THR A 416 -25.43 -10.29 -42.23
C THR A 416 -25.54 -8.93 -41.55
N ILE A 417 -26.40 -8.03 -42.04
CA ILE A 417 -26.68 -6.73 -41.43
C ILE A 417 -27.21 -6.92 -40.01
N GLN A 418 -28.10 -7.88 -39.79
CA GLN A 418 -28.67 -8.16 -38.48
C GLN A 418 -27.65 -8.76 -37.50
N GLU A 419 -26.75 -9.61 -37.97
CA GLU A 419 -25.62 -10.14 -37.18
C GLU A 419 -24.66 -9.02 -36.75
N ILE A 420 -24.27 -8.15 -37.68
CA ILE A 420 -23.41 -6.98 -37.38
C ILE A 420 -24.11 -6.04 -36.40
N ARG A 421 -25.41 -5.75 -36.58
CA ARG A 421 -26.17 -4.90 -35.65
C ARG A 421 -26.21 -5.52 -34.23
N THR A 422 -26.30 -6.84 -34.13
CA THR A 422 -26.25 -7.55 -32.85
C THR A 422 -24.86 -7.46 -32.21
N ALA A 423 -23.79 -7.56 -33.01
CA ALA A 423 -22.41 -7.40 -32.54
C ALA A 423 -22.09 -5.97 -32.10
N VAL A 424 -22.52 -4.96 -32.87
CA VAL A 424 -22.43 -3.52 -32.51
C VAL A 424 -23.14 -3.27 -31.18
N PHE A 425 -24.34 -3.83 -31.00
CA PHE A 425 -25.09 -3.69 -29.77
C PHE A 425 -24.42 -4.41 -28.58
N ALA A 426 -23.78 -5.57 -28.80
CA ALA A 426 -23.01 -6.25 -27.76
C ALA A 426 -21.79 -5.42 -27.32
N LEU A 427 -21.06 -4.82 -28.28
CA LEU A 427 -19.93 -3.93 -28.03
C LEU A 427 -20.34 -2.68 -27.22
N GLN A 428 -21.53 -2.14 -27.49
CA GLN A 428 -22.08 -1.00 -26.75
C GLN A 428 -22.65 -1.38 -25.37
N GLN A 429 -23.12 -2.62 -25.18
CA GLN A 429 -23.84 -3.03 -23.96
C GLN A 429 -22.97 -3.47 -22.78
N GLU A 430 -21.70 -3.87 -22.97
CA GLU A 430 -20.80 -4.13 -21.82
C GLU A 430 -20.62 -2.88 -20.91
N HIS A 431 -21.08 -1.71 -21.35
CA HIS A 431 -20.99 -0.43 -20.64
C HIS A 431 -22.29 -0.01 -19.94
N ALA A 432 -23.40 -0.76 -20.09
CA ALA A 432 -24.70 -0.41 -19.52
C ALA A 432 -25.01 -1.18 -18.23
N GLU A 433 -24.02 -1.36 -17.35
CA GLU A 433 -24.26 -1.68 -15.92
C GLU A 433 -24.63 -0.42 -15.12
N THR A 434 -25.40 0.49 -15.70
CA THR A 434 -26.12 1.48 -14.90
C THR A 434 -27.28 0.76 -14.20
N PRO A 435 -27.48 0.90 -12.87
CA PRO A 435 -28.50 0.17 -12.11
C PRO A 435 -29.91 0.71 -12.44
N GLY A 436 -30.42 0.38 -13.61
CA GLY A 436 -31.82 0.55 -13.97
C GLY A 436 -32.53 -0.79 -13.76
N GLY A 437 -33.50 -0.83 -12.84
CA GLY A 437 -34.34 -2.01 -12.59
C GLY A 437 -35.01 -2.58 -13.85
N LEU A 438 -35.60 -3.78 -13.73
CA LEU A 438 -36.23 -4.51 -14.83
C LEU A 438 -37.23 -3.66 -15.63
N ARG A 439 -37.95 -2.73 -15.00
CA ARG A 439 -38.83 -1.77 -15.70
C ARG A 439 -38.11 -0.95 -16.75
N ALA A 440 -36.94 -0.40 -16.42
CA ALA A 440 -36.17 0.42 -17.34
C ALA A 440 -35.68 -0.42 -18.54
N ARG A 441 -35.28 -1.68 -18.29
CA ARG A 441 -34.90 -2.64 -19.34
C ARG A 441 -36.08 -2.94 -20.29
N VAL A 442 -37.28 -3.18 -19.75
CA VAL A 442 -38.50 -3.43 -20.54
C VAL A 442 -38.86 -2.22 -21.40
N LEU A 443 -38.87 -1.02 -20.81
CA LEU A 443 -39.19 0.23 -21.54
C LEU A 443 -38.19 0.50 -22.68
N ARG A 444 -36.91 0.13 -22.50
CA ARG A 444 -35.90 0.21 -23.57
C ARG A 444 -36.23 -0.71 -24.73
N GLU A 445 -36.52 -2.00 -24.48
CA GLU A 445 -36.90 -2.94 -25.55
C GLU A 445 -38.14 -2.47 -26.31
N ILE A 446 -39.14 -1.94 -25.60
CA ILE A 446 -40.35 -1.37 -26.22
C ILE A 446 -40.01 -0.15 -27.09
N GLY A 447 -39.11 0.72 -26.61
CA GLY A 447 -38.62 1.85 -27.38
C GLY A 447 -37.89 1.42 -28.66
N MET A 448 -37.04 0.39 -28.57
CA MET A 448 -36.33 -0.17 -29.72
C MET A 448 -37.25 -0.78 -30.76
N ALA A 449 -38.34 -1.42 -30.33
CA ALA A 449 -39.33 -2.00 -31.23
C ALA A 449 -40.21 -0.96 -31.94
N ALA A 450 -40.26 0.28 -31.46
CA ALA A 450 -41.14 1.30 -32.03
C ALA A 450 -40.76 1.70 -33.47
N VAL A 451 -39.46 1.72 -33.77
CA VAL A 451 -38.96 2.06 -35.11
C VAL A 451 -39.36 1.01 -36.16
N PRO A 452 -39.06 -0.29 -35.99
CA PRO A 452 -39.49 -1.30 -36.95
C PRO A 452 -41.01 -1.45 -37.02
N LEU A 453 -41.74 -1.33 -35.91
CA LEU A 453 -43.21 -1.43 -35.90
C LEU A 453 -43.90 -0.21 -36.53
N GLY A 454 -43.22 0.95 -36.64
CA GLY A 454 -43.81 2.19 -37.13
C GLY A 454 -44.73 2.90 -36.12
N PHE A 455 -44.90 2.34 -34.91
CA PHE A 455 -45.64 2.93 -33.80
C PHE A 455 -45.05 2.45 -32.47
N ARG A 456 -45.29 3.19 -31.38
CA ARG A 456 -44.81 2.82 -30.05
C ARG A 456 -45.77 1.83 -29.36
N PRO A 457 -45.33 0.61 -29.00
CA PRO A 457 -46.17 -0.31 -28.24
C PRO A 457 -46.61 0.28 -26.89
N SER A 458 -47.81 -0.05 -26.46
CA SER A 458 -48.31 0.32 -25.14
C SER A 458 -47.67 -0.60 -24.07
N HIS A 459 -47.64 -0.15 -22.82
CA HIS A 459 -47.06 -0.94 -21.73
C HIS A 459 -47.82 -0.81 -20.41
N ARG A 460 -47.78 -1.87 -19.60
CA ARG A 460 -48.32 -1.91 -18.24
C ARG A 460 -47.45 -2.76 -17.33
N PHE A 461 -47.25 -2.30 -16.09
CA PHE A 461 -46.59 -3.07 -15.04
C PHE A 461 -47.56 -3.31 -13.88
N LEU A 462 -47.71 -4.55 -13.45
CA LEU A 462 -48.53 -4.95 -12.30
C LEU A 462 -47.60 -5.52 -11.22
N GLY A 463 -47.73 -5.03 -9.99
CA GLY A 463 -46.88 -5.43 -8.86
C GLY A 463 -45.48 -4.79 -8.86
N PRO A 464 -44.68 -5.10 -7.82
CA PRO A 464 -43.34 -4.54 -7.62
C PRO A 464 -42.27 -5.31 -8.42
N VAL A 465 -42.32 -5.14 -9.74
CA VAL A 465 -41.47 -5.83 -10.73
C VAL A 465 -39.97 -5.71 -10.45
N ASP A 466 -39.50 -4.53 -10.01
CA ASP A 466 -38.06 -4.29 -9.81
C ASP A 466 -37.50 -4.97 -8.55
N SER A 467 -38.33 -5.28 -7.55
CA SER A 467 -37.88 -5.91 -6.30
C SER A 467 -38.17 -7.40 -6.23
N LEU A 468 -39.22 -7.88 -6.92
CA LEU A 468 -39.63 -9.28 -6.87
C LEU A 468 -38.98 -10.15 -7.95
N VAL A 469 -38.67 -9.59 -9.12
CA VAL A 469 -38.13 -10.38 -10.24
C VAL A 469 -36.61 -10.43 -10.14
N GLY A 470 -36.07 -11.59 -9.79
CA GLY A 470 -34.62 -11.82 -9.73
C GLY A 470 -33.91 -11.66 -11.09
N GLU A 471 -32.59 -11.46 -11.07
CA GLU A 471 -31.81 -11.13 -12.27
C GLU A 471 -31.91 -12.21 -13.37
N LEU A 472 -31.99 -13.49 -12.99
CA LEU A 472 -32.12 -14.60 -13.93
C LEU A 472 -33.47 -14.59 -14.66
N ALA A 473 -34.57 -14.38 -13.92
CA ALA A 473 -35.91 -14.27 -14.49
C ALA A 473 -36.02 -12.99 -15.33
N GLY A 474 -35.46 -11.87 -14.86
CA GLY A 474 -35.42 -10.60 -15.58
C GLY A 474 -34.68 -10.68 -16.92
N LYS A 475 -33.50 -11.31 -16.96
CA LYS A 475 -32.74 -11.55 -18.21
C LYS A 475 -33.56 -12.35 -19.23
N ASN A 476 -34.23 -13.43 -18.79
CA ASN A 476 -35.02 -14.27 -19.68
C ASN A 476 -36.33 -13.61 -20.11
N LEU A 477 -36.95 -12.79 -19.25
CA LEU A 477 -38.13 -11.99 -19.58
C LEU A 477 -37.82 -10.98 -20.70
N ILE A 478 -36.69 -10.28 -20.61
CA ILE A 478 -36.24 -9.35 -21.65
C ILE A 478 -36.00 -10.07 -22.97
N ALA A 479 -35.36 -11.24 -22.94
CA ALA A 479 -35.18 -12.06 -24.13
C ALA A 479 -36.52 -12.51 -24.73
N ALA A 480 -37.50 -12.87 -23.88
CA ALA A 480 -38.84 -13.26 -24.32
C ALA A 480 -39.61 -12.09 -24.95
N LEU A 481 -39.53 -10.91 -24.34
CA LEU A 481 -40.12 -9.68 -24.86
C LEU A 481 -39.56 -9.32 -26.24
N ARG A 482 -38.25 -9.36 -26.40
CA ARG A 482 -37.57 -9.06 -27.68
C ARG A 482 -38.02 -10.01 -28.79
N GLU A 483 -38.08 -11.29 -28.49
CA GLU A 483 -38.54 -12.31 -29.44
C GLU A 483 -40.01 -12.10 -29.83
N ALA A 484 -40.89 -11.82 -28.86
CA ALA A 484 -42.30 -11.57 -29.11
C ALA A 484 -42.53 -10.32 -29.98
N LEU A 485 -41.84 -9.22 -29.68
CA LEU A 485 -41.92 -7.98 -30.47
C LEU A 485 -41.35 -8.16 -31.88
N SER A 486 -40.25 -8.90 -32.02
CA SER A 486 -39.67 -9.26 -33.33
C SER A 486 -40.64 -10.08 -34.17
N ASN A 487 -41.35 -11.03 -33.56
CA ASN A 487 -42.36 -11.84 -34.26
C ASN A 487 -43.57 -10.99 -34.68
N ALA A 488 -44.03 -10.07 -33.83
CA ALA A 488 -45.11 -9.14 -34.19
C ALA A 488 -44.72 -8.26 -35.39
N PHE A 489 -43.51 -7.71 -35.39
CA PHE A 489 -42.98 -6.92 -36.50
C PHE A 489 -42.91 -7.71 -37.81
N ARG A 490 -42.31 -8.92 -37.79
CA ARG A 490 -42.06 -9.69 -39.02
C ARG A 490 -43.30 -10.33 -39.61
N HIS A 491 -44.30 -10.63 -38.78
CA HIS A 491 -45.37 -11.56 -39.18
C HIS A 491 -46.79 -11.05 -38.95
N ALA A 492 -47.02 -10.10 -38.03
CA ALA A 492 -48.39 -9.76 -37.64
C ALA A 492 -49.05 -8.72 -38.55
N GLY A 493 -48.29 -7.80 -39.16
CA GLY A 493 -48.89 -6.63 -39.85
C GLY A 493 -49.77 -5.79 -38.91
N ALA A 494 -49.43 -5.79 -37.62
CA ALA A 494 -50.22 -5.17 -36.55
C ALA A 494 -50.17 -3.64 -36.62
N SER A 495 -51.23 -2.99 -36.17
CA SER A 495 -51.31 -1.53 -35.96
C SER A 495 -51.20 -1.13 -34.50
N ARG A 496 -51.31 -2.12 -33.59
CA ARG A 496 -51.18 -1.95 -32.15
C ARG A 496 -50.55 -3.18 -31.51
N VAL A 497 -49.70 -2.94 -30.52
CA VAL A 497 -49.11 -3.95 -29.64
C VAL A 497 -49.20 -3.47 -28.20
N ASP A 498 -49.69 -4.34 -27.32
CA ASP A 498 -49.82 -4.11 -25.88
C ASP A 498 -48.87 -5.06 -25.11
N VAL A 499 -47.99 -4.50 -24.28
CA VAL A 499 -47.05 -5.26 -23.45
C VAL A 499 -47.45 -5.16 -21.98
N SER A 500 -47.57 -6.28 -21.28
CA SER A 500 -47.78 -6.28 -19.83
C SER A 500 -46.80 -7.17 -19.09
N VAL A 501 -46.23 -6.67 -18.00
CA VAL A 501 -45.43 -7.45 -17.04
C VAL A 501 -46.14 -7.46 -15.71
N ASP A 502 -46.54 -8.65 -15.26
CA ASP A 502 -47.31 -8.88 -14.04
C ASP A 502 -46.51 -9.73 -13.05
N ALA A 503 -46.00 -9.09 -11.99
CA ALA A 503 -45.30 -9.71 -10.88
C ALA A 503 -46.25 -10.11 -9.72
N THR A 504 -47.57 -10.06 -9.94
CA THR A 504 -48.58 -10.58 -9.00
C THR A 504 -49.19 -11.90 -9.47
N ALA A 505 -48.71 -12.44 -10.59
CA ALA A 505 -49.19 -13.69 -11.15
C ALA A 505 -48.82 -14.88 -10.25
N THR A 506 -49.63 -15.93 -10.32
CA THR A 506 -49.34 -17.21 -9.66
C THR A 506 -49.28 -18.33 -10.69
N LEU A 507 -48.40 -19.30 -10.47
CA LEU A 507 -48.39 -20.55 -11.21
C LEU A 507 -49.58 -21.44 -10.81
N PRO A 508 -49.96 -22.46 -11.60
CA PRO A 508 -51.03 -23.39 -11.27
C PRO A 508 -50.83 -24.15 -9.94
N ASP A 509 -49.58 -24.27 -9.50
CA ASP A 509 -49.18 -24.91 -8.25
C ASP A 509 -49.20 -23.95 -7.03
N GLY A 510 -49.61 -22.69 -7.22
CA GLY A 510 -49.74 -21.69 -6.16
C GLY A 510 -48.49 -20.86 -5.88
N ARG A 511 -47.36 -21.12 -6.55
CA ARG A 511 -46.14 -20.29 -6.39
C ARG A 511 -46.30 -18.92 -7.02
N GLU A 512 -45.68 -17.90 -6.42
CA GLU A 512 -45.60 -16.57 -7.01
C GLU A 512 -44.78 -16.60 -8.31
N ALA A 513 -45.17 -15.77 -9.27
CA ALA A 513 -44.66 -15.81 -10.62
C ALA A 513 -44.62 -14.42 -11.25
N VAL A 514 -43.75 -14.27 -12.25
CA VAL A 514 -43.81 -13.16 -13.19
C VAL A 514 -44.41 -13.65 -14.51
N ARG A 515 -45.41 -12.92 -15.02
CA ARG A 515 -46.01 -13.14 -16.33
C ARG A 515 -45.75 -11.96 -17.26
N LEU A 516 -45.11 -12.23 -18.38
CA LEU A 516 -45.06 -11.36 -19.54
C LEU A 516 -46.21 -11.70 -20.49
N SER A 517 -46.90 -10.69 -21.02
CA SER A 517 -47.86 -10.84 -22.10
C SER A 517 -47.61 -9.79 -23.18
N VAL A 518 -47.58 -10.21 -24.43
CA VAL A 518 -47.41 -9.34 -25.60
C VAL A 518 -48.54 -9.65 -26.56
N ALA A 519 -49.43 -8.69 -26.78
CA ALA A 519 -50.64 -8.87 -27.56
C ALA A 519 -50.68 -7.92 -28.76
N ASP A 520 -50.92 -8.45 -29.95
CA ASP A 520 -51.06 -7.68 -31.19
C ASP A 520 -52.49 -7.77 -31.77
N ASP A 521 -52.83 -6.86 -32.68
CA ASP A 521 -54.10 -6.82 -33.41
C ASP A 521 -53.98 -7.29 -34.88
N GLY A 522 -52.90 -8.03 -35.20
CA GLY A 522 -52.54 -8.39 -36.56
C GLY A 522 -53.28 -9.58 -37.15
N VAL A 523 -52.64 -10.28 -38.10
CA VAL A 523 -53.25 -11.39 -38.86
C VAL A 523 -53.33 -12.72 -38.08
N GLY A 524 -52.71 -12.81 -36.91
CA GLY A 524 -52.63 -14.04 -36.11
C GLY A 524 -51.60 -15.05 -36.64
N ILE A 525 -51.47 -16.20 -35.95
CA ILE A 525 -50.54 -17.27 -36.37
C ILE A 525 -51.27 -18.25 -37.31
N PRO A 526 -50.83 -18.42 -38.57
CA PRO A 526 -51.45 -19.36 -39.51
C PRO A 526 -51.27 -20.83 -39.09
N GLU A 527 -52.27 -21.67 -39.36
CA GLU A 527 -52.19 -23.12 -39.14
C GLU A 527 -51.12 -23.75 -40.06
N GLY A 528 -50.11 -24.40 -39.46
CA GLY A 528 -49.04 -25.08 -40.19
C GLY A 528 -47.73 -24.30 -40.43
N GLY A 529 -47.62 -23.04 -39.97
CA GLY A 529 -46.39 -22.24 -40.10
C GLY A 529 -45.19 -22.72 -39.26
N ARG A 530 -43.96 -22.28 -39.60
CA ARG A 530 -42.74 -22.55 -38.81
C ARG A 530 -42.82 -21.86 -37.44
N ARG A 531 -42.82 -22.64 -36.34
CA ARG A 531 -42.97 -22.15 -34.95
C ARG A 531 -41.64 -22.09 -34.16
N SER A 532 -40.51 -21.81 -34.81
CA SER A 532 -39.19 -21.84 -34.16
C SER A 532 -39.07 -20.79 -33.03
N GLY A 533 -39.58 -19.57 -33.23
CA GLY A 533 -39.58 -18.51 -32.22
C GLY A 533 -40.38 -18.88 -30.96
N LEU A 534 -41.59 -19.43 -31.15
CA LEU A 534 -42.44 -19.89 -30.03
C LEU A 534 -41.81 -21.07 -29.27
N ARG A 535 -41.12 -21.99 -29.97
CA ARG A 535 -40.35 -23.08 -29.33
C ARG A 535 -39.19 -22.55 -28.50
N ASN A 536 -38.57 -21.45 -28.90
CA ASN A 536 -37.51 -20.82 -28.10
C ASN A 536 -38.07 -20.19 -26.82
N LEU A 537 -39.22 -19.54 -26.91
CA LEU A 537 -39.93 -18.98 -25.75
C LEU A 537 -40.33 -20.07 -24.75
N ALA A 538 -40.90 -21.18 -25.24
CA ALA A 538 -41.24 -22.34 -24.41
C ALA A 538 -40.02 -22.92 -23.70
N ARG A 539 -38.93 -23.22 -24.43
CA ARG A 539 -37.70 -23.75 -23.83
C ARG A 539 -37.10 -22.84 -22.75
N ARG A 540 -37.12 -21.51 -22.95
CA ARG A 540 -36.66 -20.56 -21.93
C ARG A 540 -37.53 -20.59 -20.68
N ALA A 541 -38.86 -20.62 -20.84
CA ALA A 541 -39.77 -20.72 -19.70
C ALA A 541 -39.58 -22.04 -18.94
N GLU A 542 -39.52 -23.16 -19.66
CA GLU A 542 -39.32 -24.49 -19.10
C GLU A 542 -38.00 -24.61 -18.33
N SER A 543 -36.92 -24.00 -18.84
CA SER A 543 -35.61 -23.99 -18.15
C SER A 543 -35.63 -23.29 -16.79
N LEU A 544 -36.65 -22.45 -16.54
CA LEU A 544 -36.89 -21.76 -15.28
C LEU A 544 -38.05 -22.36 -14.48
N GLY A 545 -38.58 -23.52 -14.88
CA GLY A 545 -39.72 -24.16 -14.24
C GLY A 545 -41.06 -23.47 -14.50
N GLY A 546 -41.15 -22.70 -15.59
CA GLY A 546 -42.34 -22.02 -16.06
C GLY A 546 -42.88 -22.55 -17.38
N ALA A 547 -43.75 -21.79 -18.03
CA ALA A 547 -44.38 -22.14 -19.31
C ALA A 547 -44.57 -20.93 -20.22
N SER A 548 -44.67 -21.20 -21.53
CA SER A 548 -45.07 -20.21 -22.52
C SER A 548 -46.15 -20.79 -23.42
N TRP A 549 -47.14 -19.96 -23.75
CA TRP A 549 -48.25 -20.33 -24.61
C TRP A 549 -48.72 -19.11 -25.40
N PHE A 550 -49.62 -19.30 -26.34
CA PHE A 550 -50.22 -18.21 -27.10
C PHE A 550 -51.73 -18.38 -27.21
N GLY A 551 -52.43 -17.27 -27.50
CA GLY A 551 -53.87 -17.22 -27.66
C GLY A 551 -54.28 -16.13 -28.66
N PRO A 552 -55.58 -15.85 -28.79
CA PRO A 552 -56.09 -14.82 -29.69
C PRO A 552 -55.55 -13.43 -29.32
N GLY A 553 -55.43 -12.56 -30.31
CA GLY A 553 -54.96 -11.17 -30.15
C GLY A 553 -56.04 -10.19 -29.70
N THR A 554 -55.76 -8.90 -29.88
CA THR A 554 -56.65 -7.79 -29.49
C THR A 554 -57.48 -7.20 -30.62
N GLY A 555 -57.41 -7.79 -31.82
CA GLY A 555 -58.18 -7.40 -33.00
C GLY A 555 -59.65 -7.83 -32.94
N LYS A 556 -60.47 -7.34 -33.89
CA LYS A 556 -61.89 -7.72 -34.00
C LYS A 556 -62.01 -9.24 -34.17
N ASP A 557 -63.00 -9.83 -33.50
CA ASP A 557 -63.28 -11.28 -33.49
C ASP A 557 -62.10 -12.17 -33.04
N GLY A 558 -61.17 -11.62 -32.25
CA GLY A 558 -59.98 -12.34 -31.77
C GLY A 558 -58.80 -12.35 -32.74
N GLY A 559 -58.81 -11.48 -33.76
CA GLY A 559 -57.69 -11.27 -34.67
C GLY A 559 -56.40 -10.87 -33.95
N GLY A 560 -55.27 -11.30 -34.49
CA GLY A 560 -53.94 -11.10 -33.91
C GLY A 560 -53.48 -12.23 -33.02
N THR A 561 -52.40 -12.02 -32.28
CA THR A 561 -51.83 -13.01 -31.36
C THR A 561 -51.57 -12.40 -29.99
N THR A 562 -51.86 -13.15 -28.92
CA THR A 562 -51.28 -12.87 -27.60
C THR A 562 -50.29 -13.95 -27.22
N VAL A 563 -49.05 -13.57 -26.95
CA VAL A 563 -48.00 -14.46 -26.44
C VAL A 563 -47.86 -14.27 -24.94
N TYR A 564 -47.88 -15.38 -24.20
CA TYR A 564 -47.70 -15.43 -22.77
C TYR A 564 -46.39 -16.16 -22.43
N TRP A 565 -45.66 -15.61 -21.47
CA TRP A 565 -44.47 -16.22 -20.91
C TRP A 565 -44.51 -16.05 -19.39
N GLN A 566 -44.44 -17.13 -18.64
CA GLN A 566 -44.59 -17.10 -17.19
C GLN A 566 -43.59 -18.02 -16.51
N VAL A 567 -42.91 -17.53 -15.48
CA VAL A 567 -41.91 -18.27 -14.67
C VAL A 567 -42.06 -17.95 -13.19
N PRO A 568 -41.62 -18.83 -12.28
CA PRO A 568 -41.56 -18.52 -10.85
C PRO A 568 -40.61 -17.34 -10.58
N LEU A 569 -40.91 -16.56 -9.53
CA LEU A 569 -40.07 -15.46 -9.05
C LEU A 569 -38.77 -15.94 -8.40
#